data_AF-A0A4Y2W4P3-F1
#
_entry.id   AF-A0A4Y2W4P3-F1
#
_cell.length_a   1.000
_cell.length_b   1.000
_cell.length_c   1.000
_cell.angle_alpha   90.00
_cell.angle_beta   90.00
_cell.angle_gamma   90.00
#
_symmetry.space_group_name_H-M   'P 1'
#
loop_
_entity.id
_entity.type
_entity.pdbx_description
1 polymer ?
#
loop_
_entity_poly.entity_id
_entity_poly.type
_entity_poly.pdbx_seq_one_letter_code
_entity_poly.pdbx_strand_id
1 'polypeptide(L)'
;MTGNHLDVIIDNKPINVLVDSGASFSVVSDKYRRYLKKVMFSDTKNVILKVANGSFVRQIGKYILHVIIESRELPFEFVVLQNCCHDVILGWDFLEAFQVVIDCGRSELFF
;
A
#
# COMPACT_ATOMS: atom_id res chain seq x y z
N MET A 1 -5.70 -13.15 8.84
CA MET A 1 -4.86 -13.05 7.63
C MET A 1 -5.09 -14.30 6.78
N THR A 2 -5.14 -14.18 5.46
CA THR A 2 -5.18 -15.33 4.55
C THR A 2 -3.99 -15.22 3.58
N GLY A 3 -3.01 -16.11 3.70
CA GLY A 3 -1.71 -15.91 3.03
C GLY A 3 -1.03 -14.64 3.56
N ASN A 4 -0.47 -13.80 2.69
CA ASN A 4 0.12 -12.51 3.04
C ASN A 4 -0.85 -11.32 2.84
N HIS A 5 -2.16 -11.54 3.01
CA HIS A 5 -3.16 -10.49 2.87
C HIS A 5 -3.85 -10.14 4.18
N LEU A 6 -4.10 -8.84 4.37
CA LEU A 6 -4.75 -8.29 5.56
C LEU A 6 -6.07 -7.59 5.17
N ASP A 7 -7.16 -7.92 5.88
CA ASP A 7 -8.41 -7.17 5.78
C ASP A 7 -8.32 -5.90 6.62
N VAL A 8 -8.51 -4.75 5.97
CA VAL A 8 -8.44 -3.42 6.59
C VAL A 8 -9.59 -2.56 6.09
N ILE A 9 -9.77 -1.39 6.69
CA ILE A 9 -10.65 -0.35 6.15
C ILE A 9 -9.78 0.81 5.66
N ILE A 10 -9.90 1.18 4.38
CA ILE A 10 -9.22 2.35 3.81
C ILE A 10 -10.27 3.39 3.41
N ASP A 11 -10.18 4.60 3.98
CA ASP A 11 -11.14 5.68 3.72
C ASP A 11 -12.61 5.21 3.76
N ASN A 12 -12.98 4.47 4.81
CA ASN A 12 -14.31 3.87 5.02
C ASN A 12 -14.72 2.77 4.02
N LYS A 13 -13.75 2.15 3.31
CA LYS A 13 -13.98 1.01 2.42
C LYS A 13 -13.24 -0.23 2.91
N PRO A 14 -13.93 -1.36 3.16
CA PRO A 14 -13.25 -2.61 3.46
C PRO A 14 -12.46 -3.08 2.23
N ILE A 15 -11.22 -3.49 2.44
CA ILE A 15 -10.32 -3.97 1.38
C ILE A 15 -9.35 -5.00 1.95
N ASN A 16 -9.05 -6.00 1.12
CA ASN A 16 -8.00 -6.97 1.37
C ASN A 16 -6.71 -6.48 0.71
N VAL A 17 -5.71 -6.11 1.51
CA VAL A 17 -4.44 -5.52 1.03
C VAL A 17 -3.32 -6.55 1.02
N LEU A 18 -2.40 -6.43 0.09
CA LEU A 18 -1.18 -7.26 0.07
C LEU A 18 -0.17 -6.69 1.07
N VAL A 19 0.40 -7.54 1.91
CA VAL A 19 1.56 -7.22 2.74
C VAL A 19 2.81 -7.79 2.07
N ASP A 20 3.74 -6.91 1.71
CA ASP A 20 4.92 -7.27 0.92
C ASP A 20 6.18 -6.58 1.43
N SER A 21 6.95 -7.28 2.28
CA SER A 21 8.25 -6.80 2.75
C SER A 21 9.31 -6.71 1.63
N GLY A 22 9.06 -7.30 0.46
CA GLY A 22 9.91 -7.18 -0.72
C GLY A 22 9.67 -5.90 -1.52
N ALA A 23 8.56 -5.19 -1.28
CA ALA A 23 8.28 -3.90 -1.91
C ALA A 23 8.86 -2.77 -1.05
N SER A 24 9.75 -1.93 -1.60
CA SER A 24 10.30 -0.79 -0.86
C SER A 24 9.29 0.32 -0.57
N PHE A 25 8.24 0.42 -1.38
CA PHE A 25 7.23 1.46 -1.28
C PHE A 25 5.84 0.86 -1.14
N SER A 26 4.99 1.54 -0.39
CA SER A 26 3.56 1.24 -0.33
C SER A 26 2.85 1.82 -1.53
N VAL A 27 2.11 0.97 -2.23
CA VAL A 27 1.55 1.24 -3.56
C VAL A 27 0.02 1.24 -3.51
N VAL A 28 -0.60 2.15 -4.25
CA VAL A 28 -2.02 2.09 -4.61
C VAL A 28 -2.19 2.07 -6.12
N SER A 29 -3.14 1.27 -6.62
CA SER A 29 -3.50 1.25 -8.03
C SER A 29 -4.28 2.51 -8.41
N ASP A 30 -4.04 3.06 -9.61
CA ASP A 30 -4.82 4.19 -10.13
C ASP A 30 -6.32 3.86 -10.26
N LYS A 31 -6.63 2.59 -10.56
CA LYS A 31 -8.01 2.06 -10.55
C LYS A 31 -8.66 2.26 -9.17
N TYR A 32 -7.99 1.85 -8.10
CA TYR A 32 -8.52 1.98 -6.73
C TYR A 32 -8.59 3.44 -6.28
N ARG A 33 -7.57 4.24 -6.60
CA ARG A 33 -7.56 5.69 -6.38
C ARG A 33 -8.76 6.39 -7.05
N ARG A 34 -9.11 6.01 -8.30
CA ARG A 34 -10.32 6.49 -9.01
C ARG A 34 -11.59 6.03 -8.31
N TYR A 35 -11.66 4.79 -7.86
CA TYR A 35 -12.79 4.28 -7.09
C TYR A 35 -13.04 5.10 -5.82
N LEU A 36 -11.97 5.46 -5.10
CA LEU A 36 -12.02 6.34 -3.92
C LEU A 36 -12.24 7.83 -4.25
N LYS A 37 -12.25 8.22 -5.53
CA LYS A 37 -12.36 9.61 -6.01
C LYS A 37 -11.32 10.55 -5.40
N LYS A 38 -10.13 10.05 -5.05
CA LYS A 38 -9.05 10.86 -4.49
C LYS A 38 -8.37 11.69 -5.57
N VAL A 39 -7.76 12.81 -5.21
CA VAL A 39 -6.95 13.63 -6.13
C VAL A 39 -5.49 13.43 -5.75
N MET A 40 -4.62 13.21 -6.74
CA MET A 40 -3.19 12.98 -6.49
C MET A 40 -2.47 14.30 -6.31
N PHE A 41 -1.43 14.29 -5.47
CA PHE A 41 -0.40 15.32 -5.51
C PHE A 41 0.48 15.07 -6.73
N SER A 42 0.84 16.11 -7.48
CA SER A 42 1.88 15.96 -8.50
C SER A 42 3.20 15.75 -7.78
N ASP A 43 3.81 14.58 -7.94
CA ASP A 43 5.18 14.40 -7.51
C ASP A 43 6.09 14.97 -8.60
N THR A 44 6.85 16.02 -8.27
CA THR A 44 7.85 16.60 -9.17
C THR A 44 9.06 15.68 -9.33
N LYS A 45 9.20 14.68 -8.45
CA LYS A 45 10.23 13.67 -8.53
C LYS A 45 9.76 12.57 -9.47
N ASN A 46 10.46 12.46 -10.59
CA ASN A 46 10.31 11.40 -11.58
C ASN A 46 10.82 10.05 -11.03
N VAL A 47 10.15 9.50 -10.01
CA VAL A 47 10.53 8.22 -9.41
C VAL A 47 10.21 7.09 -10.38
N ILE A 48 11.24 6.32 -10.70
CA ILE A 48 11.16 5.10 -11.49
C ILE A 48 11.38 3.93 -10.53
N LEU A 49 10.38 3.05 -10.43
CA LEU A 49 10.41 1.89 -9.57
C LEU A 49 10.79 0.66 -10.40
N LYS A 50 11.73 -0.15 -9.89
CA LYS A 50 11.95 -1.51 -10.38
C LYS A 50 10.95 -2.41 -9.66
N VAL A 51 10.09 -3.09 -10.42
CA VAL A 51 9.05 -3.98 -9.85
C VAL A 51 9.51 -5.44 -9.85
N ALA A 52 8.74 -6.30 -9.20
CA ALA A 52 9.09 -7.71 -8.96
C ALA A 52 9.42 -8.51 -10.23
N ASN A 53 8.80 -8.20 -11.37
CA ASN A 53 9.11 -8.86 -12.66
C ASN A 53 10.41 -8.33 -13.32
N GLY A 54 11.15 -7.44 -12.66
CA GLY A 54 12.39 -6.85 -13.15
C GLY A 54 12.21 -5.65 -14.09
N SER A 55 10.98 -5.35 -14.52
CA SER A 55 10.69 -4.17 -15.33
C SER A 55 10.71 -2.88 -14.51
N PHE A 56 10.71 -1.75 -15.22
CA PHE A 56 10.69 -0.43 -14.62
C PHE A 56 9.38 0.28 -14.93
N VAL A 57 8.75 0.84 -13.92
CA VAL A 57 7.51 1.61 -14.03
C VAL A 57 7.66 2.96 -13.36
N ARG A 58 7.04 3.97 -13.97
CA ARG A 58 6.99 5.33 -13.43
C ARG A 58 5.77 5.45 -12.53
N GLN A 59 5.93 6.00 -11.34
CA GLN A 59 4.78 6.42 -10.53
C GLN A 59 4.05 7.58 -11.22
N ILE A 60 2.73 7.63 -11.11
CA ILE A 60 1.92 8.70 -11.72
C ILE A 60 1.54 9.80 -10.71
N GLY A 61 1.89 9.62 -9.45
CA GLY A 61 1.64 10.57 -8.37
C GLY A 61 1.71 9.90 -7.01
N LYS A 62 1.31 10.67 -5.99
CA LYS A 62 1.22 10.20 -4.60
C LYS A 62 -0.07 10.70 -3.96
N TYR A 63 -0.54 10.02 -2.93
CA TYR A 63 -1.68 10.45 -2.12
C TYR A 63 -1.68 9.81 -0.73
N ILE A 64 -2.30 10.45 0.26
CA ILE A 64 -2.40 9.95 1.64
C ILE A 64 -3.71 9.15 1.83
N LEU A 65 -3.59 7.88 2.20
CA LEU A 65 -4.73 7.05 2.59
C LEU A 65 -4.79 6.92 4.12
N HIS A 66 -6.00 6.87 4.67
CA HIS A 66 -6.23 6.54 6.07
C HIS A 66 -6.52 5.05 6.18
N VAL A 67 -5.56 4.29 6.71
CA VAL A 67 -5.67 2.84 6.88
C VAL A 67 -6.12 2.56 8.31
N ILE A 68 -7.28 1.94 8.48
CA ILE A 68 -7.81 1.55 9.79
C ILE A 68 -7.55 0.06 9.99
N ILE A 69 -6.75 -0.25 11.02
CA ILE A 69 -6.36 -1.60 11.43
C ILE A 69 -6.60 -1.70 12.94
N GLU A 70 -7.34 -2.69 13.40
CA GLU A 70 -7.65 -2.90 14.83
C GLU A 70 -8.16 -1.63 15.56
N SER A 71 -8.97 -0.81 14.87
CA SER A 71 -9.49 0.48 15.34
C SER A 71 -8.45 1.61 15.47
N ARG A 72 -7.22 1.42 15.03
CA ARG A 72 -6.21 2.48 14.89
C ARG A 72 -6.26 3.04 13.48
N GLU A 73 -6.30 4.35 13.35
CA GLU A 73 -6.23 5.05 12.06
C GLU A 73 -4.78 5.46 11.77
N LEU A 74 -4.23 4.95 10.68
CA LEU A 74 -2.84 5.10 10.26
C LEU A 74 -2.82 5.88 8.93
N PRO A 75 -2.70 7.21 8.95
CA PRO A 75 -2.51 7.99 7.74
C PRO A 75 -1.12 7.72 7.15
N PHE A 76 -1.05 7.35 5.87
CA PHE A 76 0.22 7.05 5.22
C PHE A 76 0.23 7.49 3.75
N GLU A 77 1.39 7.91 3.26
CA GLU A 77 1.59 8.31 1.86
C GLU A 77 1.83 7.07 0.98
N PHE A 78 1.05 6.93 -0.08
CA PHE A 78 1.20 5.86 -1.06
C PHE A 78 1.67 6.41 -2.40
N VAL A 79 2.53 5.66 -3.08
CA VAL A 79 2.84 5.90 -4.50
C VAL A 79 1.71 5.33 -5.36
N VAL A 80 1.32 6.06 -6.40
CA VAL A 80 0.27 5.62 -7.32
C VAL A 80 0.90 5.02 -8.56
N LEU A 81 0.54 3.78 -8.88
CA LEU A 81 0.92 3.12 -10.13
C LEU A 81 -0.26 3.05 -11.09
N GLN A 82 0.00 3.34 -12.38
CA GLN A 82 -1.01 3.27 -13.44
C GLN A 82 -1.64 1.86 -13.53
N ASN A 83 -0.80 0.83 -13.44
CA ASN A 83 -1.20 -0.57 -13.48
C ASN A 83 -0.51 -1.30 -12.32
N CYS A 84 -1.30 -1.94 -11.46
CA CYS A 84 -0.84 -2.81 -10.38
C CYS A 84 -1.81 -3.99 -10.26
N CYS A 85 -1.30 -5.18 -9.99
CA CYS A 85 -2.14 -6.38 -9.84
C CYS A 85 -2.93 -6.39 -8.53
N HIS A 86 -2.50 -5.62 -7.53
CA HIS A 86 -3.21 -5.39 -6.28
C HIS A 86 -3.69 -3.95 -6.19
N ASP A 87 -4.86 -3.75 -5.59
CA ASP A 87 -5.39 -2.40 -5.38
C ASP A 87 -4.56 -1.61 -4.37
N VAL A 88 -4.06 -2.27 -3.33
CA VAL A 88 -3.14 -1.70 -2.33
C VAL A 88 -2.09 -2.73 -1.92
N ILE A 89 -0.84 -2.27 -1.82
CA ILE A 89 0.31 -3.00 -1.26
C ILE A 89 0.86 -2.19 -0.09
N LEU A 90 0.99 -2.82 1.08
CA LEU A 90 1.76 -2.31 2.22
C LEU A 90 3.19 -2.79 2.06
N GLY A 91 4.07 -1.86 1.68
CA GLY A 91 5.48 -2.09 1.49
C GLY A 91 6.30 -1.88 2.76
N TRP A 92 7.60 -2.06 2.64
CA TRP A 92 8.57 -1.92 3.73
C TRP A 92 8.52 -0.55 4.42
N ASP A 93 8.27 0.53 3.67
CA ASP A 93 8.14 1.89 4.22
C ASP A 93 7.00 2.00 5.26
N PHE A 94 5.84 1.41 4.98
CA PHE A 94 4.71 1.36 5.92
C PHE A 94 5.02 0.43 7.09
N LEU A 95 5.57 -0.75 6.80
CA LEU A 95 5.93 -1.73 7.82
C LEU A 95 6.96 -1.16 8.82
N GLU A 96 7.98 -0.46 8.33
CA GLU A 96 8.99 0.22 9.14
C GLU A 96 8.38 1.37 9.93
N ALA A 97 7.57 2.22 9.29
CA ALA A 97 6.97 3.40 9.93
C ALA A 97 6.08 3.05 11.12
N PHE A 98 5.37 1.91 11.06
CA PHE A 98 4.48 1.44 12.12
C PHE A 98 5.05 0.26 12.90
N GLN A 99 6.35 -0.03 12.75
CA GLN A 99 7.06 -1.10 13.47
C GLN A 99 6.34 -2.46 13.43
N VAL A 100 5.78 -2.79 12.27
CA VAL A 100 4.92 -3.96 12.10
C VAL A 100 5.74 -5.25 12.26
N VAL A 101 5.26 -6.17 13.11
CA VAL A 101 5.83 -7.51 13.24
C VAL A 101 5.02 -8.49 12.40
N ILE A 102 5.68 -9.15 11.45
CA ILE A 102 5.10 -10.22 10.64
C ILE A 102 5.40 -11.56 11.31
N ASP A 103 4.41 -12.16 11.98
CA ASP A 103 4.54 -13.50 12.56
C ASP A 103 3.92 -14.54 11.63
N CYS A 104 4.76 -15.11 10.79
CA CYS A 104 4.37 -16.18 9.86
C CYS A 104 3.97 -17.48 10.57
N GLY A 105 4.48 -17.73 11.79
CA GLY A 105 4.15 -18.93 12.56
C GLY A 105 2.72 -18.88 13.08
N ARG A 106 2.24 -17.68 13.42
CA ARG A 106 0.87 -17.42 13.87
C ARG A 106 -0.08 -16.99 12.75
N SER A 107 0.45 -16.63 11.58
CA SER A 107 -0.31 -15.96 10.51
C SER A 107 -0.96 -14.64 11.00
N GLU A 108 -0.19 -13.87 11.78
CA GLU A 108 -0.62 -12.63 12.43
C GLU A 108 0.31 -11.46 12.08
N LEU A 109 -0.24 -10.25 12.16
CA LEU A 109 0.53 -9.00 12.14
C LEU A 109 0.30 -8.28 13.46
N PHE A 110 1.36 -7.72 14.04
CA PHE A 110 1.26 -6.88 15.22
C PHE A 110 1.66 -5.45 14.84
N PHE A 111 0.82 -4.49 15.24
CA PHE A 111 0.93 -3.06 14.97
C PHE A 111 1.06 -2.24 16.27
#